data_AF-A0AAN8F3I0-F1
#
_entry.id   AF-A0AAN8F3I0-F1
#
_cell.length_a   1.000
_cell.length_b   1.000
_cell.length_c   1.000
_cell.angle_alpha   90.00
_cell.angle_beta   90.00
_cell.angle_gamma   90.00
#
_symmetry.space_group_name_H-M   'P 1'
#
loop_
_entity.id
_entity.type
_entity.pdbx_description
1 polymer ?
#
loop_
_entity_poly.entity_id
_entity_poly.type
_entity_poly.pdbx_seq_one_letter_code
_entity_poly.pdbx_strand_id
1 'polypeptide(L)'
;MDGVRTREREVVGTSHMPWFHSNVTREATERMLHQRADGTFLIRDSTNFPGDYTLSMAYRGKVEHYRIYQSGGQITCDNEEFFANLTQLVSHYKRDADGLCHRLVTPIICESYRIPSSNAD
;
A
#
# COMPACT_ATOMS: atom_id res chain seq x y z
N MET A 1 -16.21 -35.66 -2.95
CA MET A 1 -15.97 -34.81 -1.75
C MET A 1 -14.84 -33.90 -2.12
N ASP A 2 -15.17 -32.93 -2.95
CA ASP A 2 -14.21 -32.08 -3.61
C ASP A 2 -13.94 -30.91 -2.68
N GLY A 3 -12.78 -30.99 -2.02
CA GLY A 3 -12.28 -29.95 -1.15
C GLY A 3 -12.33 -28.63 -1.91
N VAL A 4 -13.10 -27.68 -1.37
CA VAL A 4 -13.07 -26.28 -1.75
C VAL A 4 -11.61 -25.84 -1.56
N ARG A 5 -10.88 -25.80 -2.67
CA ARG A 5 -9.57 -25.17 -2.75
C ARG A 5 -9.87 -23.70 -2.55
N THR A 6 -9.57 -23.21 -1.35
CA THR A 6 -9.47 -21.79 -1.03
C THR A 6 -8.74 -21.15 -2.20
N ARG A 7 -9.44 -20.31 -2.97
CA ARG A 7 -8.81 -19.47 -3.99
C ARG A 7 -7.92 -18.50 -3.21
N GLU A 8 -6.71 -18.93 -2.89
CA GLU A 8 -5.59 -18.04 -2.66
C GLU A 8 -5.56 -17.17 -3.91
N ARG A 9 -6.16 -15.97 -3.81
CA ARG A 9 -5.91 -14.92 -4.80
C ARG A 9 -4.42 -14.70 -4.70
N GLU A 10 -3.68 -15.35 -5.57
CA GLU A 10 -2.29 -15.07 -5.82
C GLU A 10 -2.28 -13.61 -6.23
N VAL A 11 -2.02 -12.72 -5.26
CA VAL A 11 -1.77 -11.31 -5.53
C VAL A 11 -0.37 -11.27 -6.12
N VAL A 12 -0.27 -11.73 -7.38
CA VAL A 12 0.98 -11.85 -8.11
C VAL A 12 1.54 -10.45 -8.28
N GLY A 13 2.51 -10.12 -7.43
CA GLY A 13 3.44 -9.01 -7.64
C GLY A 13 3.51 -7.91 -6.58
N THR A 14 2.60 -7.84 -5.60
CA THR A 14 2.61 -6.73 -4.61
C THR A 14 3.13 -7.14 -3.24
N SER A 15 3.03 -8.41 -2.86
CA SER A 15 3.56 -8.94 -1.60
C SER A 15 5.09 -8.78 -1.45
N HIS A 16 5.80 -8.57 -2.57
CA HIS A 16 7.24 -8.35 -2.61
C HIS A 16 7.63 -6.87 -2.70
N MET A 17 6.67 -5.94 -2.67
CA MET A 17 6.97 -4.53 -2.74
C MET A 17 7.41 -4.00 -1.38
N PRO A 18 8.52 -3.24 -1.30
CA PRO A 18 9.03 -2.78 -0.03
C PRO A 18 8.08 -1.82 0.69
N TRP A 19 7.21 -1.11 -0.03
CA TRP A 19 6.21 -0.18 0.52
C TRP A 19 4.87 -0.85 0.86
N PHE A 20 4.72 -2.15 0.62
CA PHE A 20 3.51 -2.90 0.90
C PHE A 20 3.60 -3.61 2.25
N HIS A 21 2.57 -3.45 3.08
CA HIS A 21 2.49 -3.96 4.45
C HIS A 21 1.19 -4.74 4.63
N SER A 22 1.26 -6.07 4.46
CA SER A 22 0.05 -6.90 4.42
C SER A 22 -0.64 -7.08 5.78
N ASN A 23 0.09 -6.95 6.89
CA ASN A 23 -0.41 -7.24 8.24
C ASN A 23 -0.29 -6.03 9.19
N VAL A 24 -0.52 -4.81 8.70
CA VAL A 24 -0.47 -3.59 9.52
C VAL A 24 -1.87 -3.00 9.73
N THR A 25 -2.19 -2.68 10.98
CA THR A 25 -3.47 -2.04 11.34
C THR A 25 -3.44 -0.55 11.00
N ARG A 26 -4.61 0.08 10.96
CA ARG A 26 -4.71 1.54 10.81
C ARG A 26 -3.91 2.27 11.90
N GLU A 27 -4.10 1.89 13.16
CA GLU A 27 -3.41 2.51 14.29
C GLU A 27 -1.89 2.34 14.21
N ALA A 28 -1.40 1.16 13.83
CA ALA A 28 0.03 0.92 13.63
C ALA A 28 0.57 1.78 12.48
N THR A 29 -0.18 1.89 11.38
CA THR A 29 0.16 2.74 10.24
C THR A 29 0.26 4.21 10.64
N GLU A 30 -0.72 4.69 11.41
CA GLU A 30 -0.72 6.06 11.93
C GLU A 30 0.52 6.32 12.79
N ARG A 31 0.90 5.38 13.66
CA ARG A 31 2.13 5.47 14.46
C ARG A 31 3.40 5.48 13.61
N MET A 32 3.46 4.69 12.54
CA MET A 32 4.63 4.63 11.65
C MET A 32 4.81 5.93 10.84
N LEU A 33 3.69 6.55 10.45
CA LEU A 33 3.63 7.78 9.66
C LEU A 33 3.56 9.05 10.51
N HIS A 34 3.34 8.92 11.81
CA HIS A 34 3.28 10.06 12.74
C HIS A 34 4.59 10.85 12.70
N GLN A 35 4.48 12.17 12.51
CA GLN A 35 5.62 13.10 12.42
C GLN A 35 6.66 12.76 11.34
N ARG A 36 6.29 11.98 10.32
CA ARG A 36 7.12 11.77 9.12
C ARG A 36 7.02 12.98 8.18
N ALA A 37 8.00 13.08 7.28
CA ALA A 37 8.00 14.10 6.25
C ALA A 37 6.80 13.94 5.30
N ASP A 38 6.36 15.06 4.72
CA ASP A 38 5.28 15.08 3.74
C ASP A 38 5.58 14.16 2.56
N GLY A 39 4.59 13.37 2.15
CA GLY A 39 4.74 12.39 1.07
C GLY A 39 5.39 11.08 1.51
N THR A 40 5.62 10.89 2.82
CA THR A 40 5.98 9.57 3.35
C THR A 40 4.76 8.66 3.30
N PHE A 41 4.87 7.47 2.73
CA PHE A 41 3.69 6.63 2.45
C PHE A 41 3.94 5.13 2.62
N LEU A 42 2.85 4.38 2.74
CA LEU A 42 2.81 2.92 2.62
C LEU A 42 1.44 2.45 2.14
N ILE A 43 1.40 1.26 1.55
CA ILE A 43 0.14 0.59 1.18
C ILE A 43 -0.05 -0.61 2.08
N ARG A 44 -1.28 -0.80 2.56
CA ARG A 44 -1.67 -1.92 3.41
C ARG A 44 -2.94 -2.58 2.91
N ASP A 45 -3.20 -3.79 3.38
CA ASP A 45 -4.50 -4.42 3.22
C ASP A 45 -5.59 -3.61 3.94
N SER A 46 -6.75 -3.49 3.29
CA SER A 46 -7.90 -2.82 3.87
C SER A 46 -8.53 -3.73 4.92
N THR A 47 -8.45 -3.31 6.18
CA THR A 47 -9.02 -4.03 7.32
C THR A 47 -10.55 -4.02 7.30
N ASN A 48 -11.16 -2.99 6.71
CA ASN A 48 -12.61 -2.84 6.64
C ASN A 48 -13.23 -3.51 5.40
N PHE A 49 -12.46 -3.68 4.33
CA PHE A 49 -12.95 -4.19 3.04
C PHE A 49 -12.02 -5.28 2.53
N PRO A 50 -12.29 -6.56 2.84
CA PRO A 50 -11.41 -7.65 2.44
C PRO A 50 -11.31 -7.73 0.91
N GLY A 51 -10.09 -7.61 0.39
CA GLY A 51 -9.79 -7.58 -1.04
C GLY A 51 -9.48 -6.20 -1.61
N ASP A 52 -9.69 -5.12 -0.82
CA ASP A 52 -9.25 -3.77 -1.15
C ASP A 52 -7.92 -3.44 -0.44
N TYR A 53 -7.27 -2.38 -0.90
CA TYR A 53 -6.06 -1.83 -0.29
C TYR A 53 -6.29 -0.44 0.26
N THR A 54 -5.37 0.04 1.08
CA THR A 54 -5.38 1.41 1.60
C THR A 54 -3.99 2.02 1.45
N LEU A 55 -3.90 3.12 0.70
CA LEU A 55 -2.72 3.97 0.66
C LEU A 55 -2.77 4.93 1.85
N SER A 56 -1.76 4.88 2.70
CA SER A 56 -1.65 5.78 3.84
C SER A 56 -0.43 6.69 3.66
N MET A 57 -0.60 7.99 3.84
CA MET A 57 0.44 8.99 3.59
C MET A 57 0.49 10.04 4.70
N ALA A 58 1.70 10.41 5.12
CA ALA A 58 1.93 11.53 6.01
C ALA A 58 1.86 12.86 5.24
N TYR A 59 1.04 13.79 5.72
CA TYR A 59 0.91 15.14 5.20
C TYR A 59 0.56 16.13 6.30
N ARG A 60 1.33 17.21 6.44
CA ARG A 60 1.19 18.29 7.43
C ARG A 60 1.03 17.79 8.87
N GLY A 61 1.82 16.77 9.22
CA GLY A 61 1.80 16.14 10.55
C GLY A 61 0.57 15.26 10.83
N LYS A 62 -0.27 15.00 9.81
CA LYS A 62 -1.40 14.08 9.85
C LYS A 62 -1.17 12.90 8.92
N VAL A 63 -2.01 11.87 9.06
CA VAL A 63 -1.99 10.68 8.22
C VAL A 63 -3.28 10.62 7.43
N GLU A 64 -3.17 10.70 6.12
CA GLU A 64 -4.28 10.58 5.18
C GLU A 64 -4.38 9.14 4.69
N HIS A 65 -5.60 8.64 4.52
CA HIS A 65 -5.88 7.28 4.09
C HIS A 65 -6.79 7.27 2.85
N TYR A 66 -6.27 6.77 1.74
CA TYR A 66 -6.98 6.62 0.48
C TYR A 66 -7.33 5.15 0.25
N ARG A 67 -8.61 4.87 0.02
CA ARG A 67 -9.07 3.51 -0.28
C ARG A 67 -8.75 3.20 -1.74
N ILE A 68 -8.03 2.12 -1.99
CA ILE A 68 -7.79 1.59 -3.33
C ILE A 68 -8.65 0.35 -3.50
N TYR A 69 -9.52 0.35 -4.49
CA TYR A 69 -10.44 -0.77 -4.73
C TYR A 69 -10.44 -1.17 -6.20
N GLN A 70 -10.95 -2.37 -6.45
CA GLN A 70 -11.03 -2.93 -7.79
C GLN A 70 -12.33 -2.49 -8.49
N SER A 71 -12.21 -1.99 -9.72
CA SER A 71 -13.34 -1.63 -10.59
C SER A 71 -13.04 -2.05 -12.02
N GLY A 72 -13.92 -2.83 -12.65
CA GLY A 72 -13.76 -3.25 -14.05
C GLY A 72 -12.52 -4.12 -14.34
N GLY A 73 -11.92 -4.75 -13.33
CA GLY A 73 -10.66 -5.50 -13.48
C GLY A 73 -9.39 -4.64 -13.33
N GLN A 74 -9.54 -3.34 -13.09
CA GLN A 74 -8.46 -2.41 -12.76
C GLN A 74 -8.58 -1.95 -11.31
N ILE A 75 -7.58 -1.26 -10.79
CA ILE A 75 -7.60 -0.62 -9.46
C ILE A 75 -7.66 0.90 -9.58
N THR A 76 -8.32 1.54 -8.63
CA THR A 76 -8.44 3.01 -8.56
C THR A 76 -8.54 3.46 -7.10
N CYS A 77 -8.13 4.70 -6.80
CA CYS A 77 -8.40 5.35 -5.52
C CYS A 77 -9.39 6.51 -5.61
N ASP A 78 -9.50 7.16 -6.77
CA ASP A 78 -10.31 8.38 -6.93
C ASP A 78 -11.46 8.24 -7.96
N ASN A 79 -11.63 7.07 -8.60
CA ASN A 79 -12.55 6.82 -9.74
C ASN A 79 -12.21 7.56 -11.05
N GLU A 80 -11.17 8.36 -11.07
CA GLU A 80 -10.76 9.11 -12.25
C GLU A 80 -9.70 8.33 -13.03
N GLU A 81 -8.67 7.87 -12.31
CA GLU A 81 -7.60 7.05 -12.89
C GLU A 81 -7.73 5.57 -12.55
N PHE A 82 -7.42 4.72 -13.53
CA PHE A 82 -7.50 3.26 -13.42
C PHE A 82 -6.17 2.62 -13.79
N PHE A 83 -5.65 1.77 -12.91
CA PHE A 83 -4.34 1.12 -13.05
C PHE A 83 -4.47 -0.40 -13.10
N ALA A 84 -3.50 -1.06 -13.72
CA ALA A 84 -3.47 -2.53 -13.78
C ALA A 84 -3.08 -3.18 -12.45
N ASN A 85 -2.24 -2.51 -11.64
CA ASN A 85 -1.71 -3.02 -10.38
C ASN A 85 -1.19 -1.89 -9.48
N LEU A 86 -0.95 -2.19 -8.20
CA LEU A 86 -0.50 -1.21 -7.19
C LEU A 86 0.82 -0.54 -7.56
N THR A 87 1.71 -1.24 -8.25
CA THR A 87 3.00 -0.68 -8.69
C THR A 87 2.79 0.48 -9.64
N GLN A 88 1.91 0.33 -10.63
CA GLN A 88 1.60 1.40 -11.58
C GLN A 88 0.94 2.59 -10.90
N LEU A 89 -0.01 2.33 -9.98
CA LEU A 89 -0.65 3.35 -9.17
C LEU A 89 0.39 4.16 -8.38
N VAL A 90 1.30 3.47 -7.66
CA VAL A 90 2.36 4.14 -6.89
C VAL A 90 3.30 4.92 -7.82
N SER A 91 3.67 4.36 -8.97
CA SER A 91 4.54 5.04 -9.93
C SER A 91 3.90 6.31 -10.50
N HIS A 92 2.58 6.32 -10.74
CA HIS A 92 1.84 7.52 -11.11
C HIS A 92 1.92 8.55 -9.99
N TYR A 93 1.47 8.19 -8.78
CA TYR A 93 1.36 9.15 -7.67
C TYR A 93 2.71 9.62 -7.11
N LYS A 94 3.81 8.96 -7.47
CA LYS A 94 5.18 9.44 -7.24
C LYS A 94 5.57 10.59 -8.17
N ARG A 95 5.03 10.61 -9.39
CA ARG A 95 5.33 11.61 -10.41
C ARG A 95 4.47 12.85 -10.20
N ASP A 96 3.17 12.67 -10.02
CA ASP A 96 2.20 13.73 -9.78
C ASP A 96 1.29 13.37 -8.59
N ALA A 97 0.70 14.35 -7.93
CA ALA A 97 -0.24 14.08 -6.85
C ALA A 97 -1.63 13.68 -7.38
N ASP A 98 -2.03 14.16 -8.58
CA ASP A 98 -3.26 13.80 -9.30
C ASP A 98 -4.49 13.60 -8.39
N GLY A 99 -4.79 14.61 -7.56
CA GLY A 99 -5.92 14.59 -6.61
C GLY A 99 -5.57 14.22 -5.16
N LEU A 100 -4.40 13.61 -4.91
CA LEU A 100 -3.89 13.39 -3.55
C LEU A 100 -3.45 14.70 -2.89
N CYS A 101 -3.41 14.72 -1.56
CA CYS A 101 -2.94 15.90 -0.81
C CYS A 101 -1.46 16.21 -1.03
N HIS A 102 -0.66 15.22 -1.45
CA HIS A 102 0.73 15.38 -1.85
C HIS A 102 1.18 14.19 -2.71
N ARG A 103 2.26 14.37 -3.50
CA ARG A 103 2.86 13.25 -4.23
C ARG A 103 3.53 12.27 -3.27
N LEU A 104 3.65 11.02 -3.70
CA LEU A 104 4.39 10.00 -2.99
C LEU A 104 5.90 10.25 -3.12
N VAL A 105 6.60 10.40 -1.99
CA VAL A 105 8.03 10.70 -1.97
C VAL A 105 8.79 9.55 -1.34
N THR A 106 8.53 9.28 -0.05
CA THR A 106 9.34 8.35 0.74
C THR A 106 8.52 7.12 1.10
N PRO A 107 8.83 5.93 0.58
CA PRO A 107 8.16 4.70 1.02
C PRO A 107 8.63 4.29 2.42
N ILE A 108 7.70 3.88 3.28
CA ILE A 108 8.03 3.14 4.50
C ILE A 108 8.30 1.69 4.11
N ILE A 109 9.55 1.26 4.31
CA ILE A 109 9.99 -0.08 3.96
C ILE A 109 9.49 -1.09 4.99
N CYS A 110 8.81 -2.14 4.56
CA CYS A 110 8.40 -3.25 5.40
C CYS A 110 9.64 -4.01 5.90
N GLU A 111 9.68 -4.32 7.20
CA GLU A 111 10.83 -4.93 7.83
C GLU A 111 11.10 -6.35 7.30
N SER A 112 10.08 -7.03 6.76
CA SER A 112 10.24 -8.31 6.06
C SER A 112 11.06 -8.21 4.76
N TYR A 113 11.31 -7.01 4.23
CA TYR A 113 12.23 -6.77 3.10
C TYR A 113 13.68 -6.49 3.55
N ARG A 114 13.92 -6.25 4.85
CA ARG A 114 15.29 -6.30 5.38
C ARG A 114 15.71 -7.76 5.41
N ILE A 115 16.46 -8.17 4.39
CA ILE A 115 17.23 -9.42 4.43
C ILE A 115 17.93 -9.47 5.79
N PRO A 116 17.79 -10.54 6.58
CA PRO A 116 18.60 -10.67 7.79
C PRO A 116 20.04 -10.57 7.33
N SER A 117 20.75 -9.53 7.77
CA SER A 117 22.20 -9.46 7.62
C SER A 117 22.72 -10.84 7.99
N SER A 118 23.34 -11.53 7.03
CA SER A 118 23.98 -12.82 7.25
C SER A 118 24.96 -12.59 8.39
N ASN A 119 24.61 -13.02 9.60
CA ASN A 119 25.58 -13.07 10.68
C ASN A 119 26.56 -14.16 10.25
N ALA A 120 27.74 -13.71 9.87
CA ALA A 120 28.95 -14.50 9.92
C ALA A 120 29.12 -15.05 11.34
N ASP A 121 29.14 -16.36 11.47
CA ASP A 121 30.17 -17.13 12.19
C ASP A 121 30.17 -18.58 11.66
#